data_AF-A0A011MKY4-F1
#
_entry.id   AF-A0A011MKY4-F1
#
_cell.length_a   1.000
_cell.length_b   1.000
_cell.length_c   1.000
_cell.angle_alpha   90.00
_cell.angle_beta   90.00
_cell.angle_gamma   90.00
#
_symmetry.space_group_name_H-M   'P 1'
#
loop_
_entity.id
_entity.type
_entity.pdbx_description
1 polymer ?
#
loop_
_entity_poly.entity_id
_entity_poly.type
_entity_poly.pdbx_seq_one_letter_code
_entity_poly.pdbx_strand_id
1 'polypeptide(L)' 'MLGIDACPIEGFDMKAMDEELGLRARGLTSSVIVALGYRAAEDFNAKLPKSRPPLEQVLTRL' A
#
# COMPACT_ATOMS: atom_id res chain seq x y z
N MET A 1 6.13 15.51 -9.59
CA MET A 1 5.31 14.37 -9.13
C MET A 1 4.98 13.54 -10.36
N LEU A 2 5.11 12.20 -10.31
CA LEU A 2 4.95 11.35 -11.51
C LEU A 2 3.50 11.12 -11.96
N GLY A 3 2.50 11.54 -11.15
CA GLY A 3 1.09 11.39 -11.49
C GLY A 3 0.57 9.96 -11.44
N ILE A 4 1.27 9.05 -10.75
CA ILE A 4 0.93 7.63 -10.63
C ILE A 4 0.17 7.40 -9.33
N ASP A 5 -0.96 6.71 -9.42
CA ASP A 5 -1.73 6.23 -8.27
C ASP A 5 -1.12 4.95 -7.71
N ALA A 6 -1.21 4.79 -6.39
CA ALA A 6 -0.68 3.64 -5.68
C ALA A 6 -1.64 3.15 -4.59
N CYS A 7 -1.78 1.83 -4.47
CA CYS A 7 -2.54 1.18 -3.40
C CYS A 7 -1.66 0.14 -2.68
N PRO A 8 -1.22 0.39 -1.42
CA PRO A 8 -0.54 -0.62 -0.62
C PRO A 8 -1.55 -1.66 -0.10
N ILE A 9 -1.17 -2.93 -0.16
CA ILE A 9 -2.02 -4.08 0.16
C ILE A 9 -1.25 -5.05 1.06
N GLU A 10 -1.76 -5.26 2.27
CA GLU A 10 -1.27 -6.27 3.23
C GLU A 10 -2.21 -7.50 3.29
N GLY A 11 -3.46 -7.36 2.86
CA GLY A 11 -4.47 -8.42 2.90
C GLY A 11 -4.35 -9.44 1.77
N PHE A 12 -3.23 -10.16 1.70
CA PHE A 12 -2.98 -11.23 0.72
C PHE A 12 -2.36 -12.47 1.38
N ASP A 13 -2.39 -13.62 0.70
CA ASP A 13 -1.70 -14.82 1.15
C ASP A 13 -0.20 -14.72 0.84
N MET A 14 0.58 -14.36 1.86
CA MET A 14 2.03 -14.24 1.76
C MET A 14 2.71 -15.56 1.41
N LYS A 15 2.19 -16.70 1.89
CA LYS A 15 2.81 -18.02 1.64
C LYS A 15 2.61 -18.41 0.18
N ALA A 16 1.38 -18.24 -0.32
CA ALA A 16 1.09 -18.48 -1.74
C ALA A 16 1.92 -17.56 -2.64
N MET A 17 2.05 -16.27 -2.30
CA MET A 17 2.87 -15.32 -3.06
C MET A 17 4.35 -15.71 -3.07
N ASP A 18 4.89 -16.10 -1.91
CA ASP A 18 6.28 -16.53 -1.78
C ASP A 18 6.57 -17.78 -2.60
N GLU A 19 5.63 -18.73 -2.61
CA GLU A 19 5.71 -19.98 -3.37
C GLU A 19 5.68 -19.69 -4.88
N GLU A 20 4.69 -18.93 -5.36
CA GLU A 20 4.54 -18.58 -6.78
C GLU A 20 5.73 -17.81 -7.34
N LEU A 21 6.35 -16.93 -6.55
CA LEU A 21 7.50 -16.14 -6.97
C LEU A 21 8.86 -16.76 -6.59
N GLY A 22 8.87 -17.93 -5.95
CA GLY A 22 10.07 -18.62 -5.51
C GLY A 22 10.95 -17.80 -4.56
N LEU A 23 10.34 -16.96 -3.71
CA LEU A 23 11.06 -15.97 -2.90
C LEU A 23 11.91 -16.63 -1.81
N ARG A 24 11.39 -17.69 -1.17
CA ARG A 24 12.09 -18.37 -0.06
C ARG A 24 13.42 -18.98 -0.50
N ALA A 25 13.48 -19.54 -1.70
CA ALA A 25 14.71 -20.08 -2.28
C ALA A 25 15.79 -19.00 -2.49
N ARG A 26 15.38 -17.73 -2.58
CA ARG A 26 16.26 -16.56 -2.73
C ARG A 26 16.56 -15.88 -1.39
N GLY A 27 16.11 -16.44 -0.26
CA GLY A 27 16.21 -15.82 1.05
C GLY A 27 15.29 -14.60 1.23
N LEU A 28 14.21 -14.51 0.44
CA LEU A 28 13.25 -13.40 0.46
C LEU A 28 11.88 -13.86 0.99
N THR A 29 11.07 -12.88 1.39
CA THR A 29 9.66 -13.04 1.77
C THR A 29 8.88 -11.84 1.24
N SER A 30 7.66 -12.08 0.77
CA SER A 30 6.68 -11.04 0.49
C SER A 30 6.26 -10.36 1.79
N SER A 31 5.97 -9.06 1.72
CA SER A 31 5.59 -8.24 2.87
C SER A 31 4.42 -7.33 2.52
N VAL A 32 4.55 -6.54 1.46
CA VAL A 32 3.50 -5.61 0.98
C VAL A 32 3.44 -5.69 -0.54
N ILE A 33 2.23 -5.66 -1.09
CA ILE A 33 1.99 -5.45 -2.52
C ILE A 33 1.64 -3.98 -2.74
N VAL A 34 2.17 -3.38 -3.81
CA VAL A 34 1.76 -2.03 -4.24
C VAL A 34 1.25 -2.10 -5.67
N ALA A 35 -0.05 -1.90 -5.85
CA ALA A 35 -0.64 -1.74 -7.19
C ALA A 35 -0.37 -0.32 -7.69
N LEU A 36 0.26 -0.19 -8.86
CA LEU A 36 0.58 1.09 -9.50
C LEU A 36 -0.24 1.27 -10.78
N GLY A 37 -0.71 2.49 -11.04
CA GLY A 37 -1.43 2.80 -12.28
C GLY A 37 -2.13 4.15 -12.24
N TYR A 38 -3.27 4.21 -12.92
CA TYR A 38 -4.17 5.37 -12.92
C TYR A 38 -5.56 4.91 -12.47
N ARG A 39 -6.15 5.61 -11.50
CA ARG A 39 -7.46 5.26 -10.96
C ARG A 39 -8.55 5.36 -12.02
N ALA A 40 -9.53 4.47 -11.92
CA ALA A 40 -10.73 4.52 -12.74
C ALA A 40 -11.62 5.71 -12.33
N ALA A 41 -12.53 6.12 -13.21
CA ALA A 41 -13.47 7.20 -12.91
C ALA A 41 -14.46 6.82 -11.79
N GLU A 42 -14.69 5.52 -11.61
CA GLU A 42 -15.58 4.91 -10.64
C GLU A 42 -14.92 4.65 -9.28
N ASP A 43 -13.63 4.99 -9.09
CA ASP A 43 -12.98 4.90 -7.78
C ASP A 43 -13.65 5.87 -6.79
N PHE A 44 -14.52 5.32 -5.95
CA PHE A 44 -15.28 6.10 -4.97
C PHE A 44 -14.37 6.79 -3.95
N ASN A 45 -13.22 6.18 -3.61
CA ASN A 45 -12.33 6.68 -2.57
C ASN A 45 -11.51 7.88 -3.05
N ALA A 46 -11.40 8.06 -4.37
CA ALA A 46 -10.72 9.20 -4.99
C ALA A 46 -11.28 10.57 -4.56
N LYS A 47 -12.60 10.64 -4.31
CA LYS A 47 -13.33 11.89 -4.01
C LYS A 47 -13.51 12.14 -2.51
N LEU A 48 -13.23 11.16 -1.67
CA LEU A 48 -13.40 11.28 -0.23
C LEU A 48 -12.30 12.17 0.37
N PRO A 49 -12.62 13.03 1.37
CA PRO A 49 -11.61 13.80 2.07
C PRO A 49 -10.69 12.87 2.87
N LYS A 50 -9.40 13.24 2.99
CA LYS A 50 -8.45 12.46 3.79
C LYS A 50 -8.70 12.67 5.28
N SER A 51 -8.88 11.58 6.00
CA SER A 51 -8.94 11.58 7.47
C SER A 51 -7.56 11.30 8.06
N ARG A 52 -7.11 12.14 9.00
CA ARG A 52 -5.85 11.98 9.76
C ARG A 52 -6.08 12.47 11.20
N PRO A 53 -5.36 11.92 12.19
CA PRO A 53 -5.32 12.50 13.53
C PRO A 53 -4.83 13.97 13.47
N PRO A 54 -5.28 14.83 14.41
CA PRO A 54 -4.82 16.21 14.49
C PRO A 54 -3.33 16.27 14.88
N LEU A 55 -2.65 17.37 14.51
CA LEU A 55 -1.20 17.50 14.61
C LEU A 55 -0.70 17.33 16.05
N GLU A 56 -1.47 17.84 17.01
CA GLU A 56 -1.17 17.83 18.44
C GLU A 56 -1.13 16.39 19.01
N GLN A 57 -1.74 15.42 18.33
CA GLN A 57 -1.67 14.01 18.72
C GLN A 57 -0.47 13.27 18.13
N VAL A 58 0.12 13.77 17.04
CA VAL A 58 1.17 13.06 16.28
C VAL A 58 2.53 13.72 16.35
N LEU A 59 2.62 14.97 16.84
CA LEU A 59 3.87 15.73 16.92
C LEU A 59 4.08 16.30 18.33
N THR A 60 5.20 15.91 18.94
CA THR A 60 5.70 16.51 20.19
C THR A 60 6.97 17.31 19.89
N ARG A 61 6.98 18.59 20.27
CA ARG A 61 8.17 19.44 20.18
C ARG A 61 8.89 19.46 21.53
N LEU A 62 10.16 19.08 21.52
CA LEU A 62 11.06 19.09 22.68
C LEU A 62 11.80 20.43 22.80
#